data_AF-A0A0N8GF32-F1
#
_entry.id   AF-A0A0N8GF32-F1
#
_cell.length_a   1.000
_cell.length_b   1.000
_cell.length_c   1.000
_cell.angle_alpha   90.00
_cell.angle_beta   90.00
_cell.angle_gamma   90.00
#
_symmetry.space_group_name_H-M   'P 1'
#
loop_
_entity.id
_entity.type
_entity.pdbx_description
1 polymer ?
#
loop_
_entity_poly.entity_id
_entity_poly.type
_entity_poly.pdbx_seq_one_letter_code
_entity_poly.pdbx_strand_id
1 'polypeptide(L)'
;MLGLVEQVKRFILTFNRLRATHGLEFDDILIVLAVVEINYRYKVLYPAPAQAVAAFIQMPYQTTRRRLAVLTKAGHLHRSESGGYIVADINLPKELLRAFRQEPDIQT
;
A
#
# COMPACT_ATOMS: atom_id res chain seq x y z
N MET A 1 -19.56 -19.31 4.63
CA MET A 1 -19.74 -18.18 5.57
C MET A 1 -18.60 -18.03 6.57
N LEU A 2 -18.00 -19.12 7.09
CA LEU A 2 -16.84 -19.08 8.01
C LEU A 2 -15.56 -18.42 7.44
N GLY A 3 -15.37 -18.44 6.11
CA GLY A 3 -14.16 -17.90 5.48
C GLY A 3 -14.01 -16.38 5.55
N LEU A 4 -15.10 -15.62 5.36
CA LEU A 4 -15.06 -14.15 5.34
C LEU A 4 -14.72 -13.57 6.72
N VAL A 5 -15.34 -14.08 7.77
CA VAL A 5 -15.10 -13.63 9.16
C VAL A 5 -13.63 -13.83 9.54
N GLU A 6 -13.06 -14.98 9.19
CA GLU A 6 -11.65 -15.29 9.48
C GLU A 6 -10.67 -14.44 8.64
N GLN A 7 -11.03 -14.11 7.39
CA GLN A 7 -10.25 -13.18 6.57
C GLN A 7 -10.27 -11.77 7.16
N VAL A 8 -11.45 -11.26 7.54
CA VAL A 8 -11.60 -9.94 8.18
C VAL A 8 -10.84 -9.88 9.50
N LYS A 9 -10.92 -10.91 10.34
CA LYS A 9 -10.18 -10.97 11.61
C LYS A 9 -8.67 -10.90 11.39
N ARG A 10 -8.13 -11.69 10.44
CA ARG A 10 -6.69 -11.65 10.10
C ARG A 10 -6.25 -10.30 9.57
N PHE A 11 -7.08 -9.68 8.73
CA PHE A 11 -6.84 -8.32 8.25
C PHE A 11 -6.77 -7.31 9.40
N ILE A 12 -7.77 -7.28 10.29
CA ILE A 12 -7.82 -6.34 11.42
C ILE A 12 -6.61 -6.52 12.35
N LEU A 13 -6.22 -7.76 12.66
CA LEU A 13 -5.06 -8.03 13.52
C LEU A 13 -3.75 -7.54 12.88
N THR A 14 -3.59 -7.75 11.58
CA THR A 14 -2.42 -7.29 10.83
C THR A 14 -2.39 -5.76 10.74
N PHE A 15 -3.55 -5.15 10.45
CA PHE A 15 -3.74 -3.70 10.44
C PHE A 15 -3.36 -3.06 11.77
N ASN A 16 -3.90 -3.58 12.88
CA ASN A 16 -3.62 -3.05 14.22
C ASN A 16 -2.14 -3.14 14.58
N ARG A 17 -1.44 -4.20 14.16
CA ARG A 17 0.00 -4.34 14.34
C ARG A 17 0.77 -3.25 13.59
N LEU A 18 0.42 -3.00 12.32
CA LEU A 18 1.06 -1.96 11.50
C LEU A 18 0.80 -0.57 12.08
N ARG A 19 -0.44 -0.28 12.49
CA ARG A 19 -0.79 0.97 13.16
C ARG A 19 0.02 1.18 14.43
N ALA A 20 0.15 0.17 15.29
CA ALA A 20 0.90 0.27 16.53
C ALA A 20 2.41 0.48 16.30
N THR A 21 2.97 -0.12 15.24
CA THR A 21 4.42 -0.09 14.97
C THR A 21 4.86 1.20 14.26
N HIS A 22 4.03 1.69 13.34
CA HIS A 22 4.40 2.78 12.43
C HIS A 22 3.52 4.04 12.57
N GLY A 23 2.49 4.01 13.43
CA GLY A 23 1.53 5.11 13.57
C GLY A 23 0.64 5.33 12.33
N LEU A 24 0.52 4.31 11.47
CA LEU A 24 -0.23 4.40 10.22
C LEU A 24 -1.72 4.20 10.44
N GLU A 25 -2.53 5.11 9.89
CA GLU A 25 -3.98 4.94 9.83
C GLU A 25 -4.38 4.10 8.60
N PHE A 26 -5.65 3.69 8.53
CA PHE A 26 -6.16 2.85 7.43
C PHE A 26 -5.84 3.42 6.04
N ASP A 27 -6.11 4.70 5.84
CA ASP A 27 -5.83 5.40 4.58
C ASP A 27 -4.34 5.39 4.21
N ASP A 28 -3.45 5.43 5.21
CA ASP A 28 -2.01 5.40 4.96
C ASP A 28 -1.58 4.05 4.40
N ILE A 29 -2.15 2.97 4.95
CA ILE A 29 -1.87 1.62 4.51
C ILE A 29 -2.39 1.40 3.10
N LEU A 30 -3.59 1.88 2.78
CA LEU A 30 -4.11 1.84 1.40
C LEU A 30 -3.19 2.57 0.42
N ILE A 31 -2.68 3.75 0.80
CA ILE A 31 -1.74 4.51 -0.04
C ILE A 31 -0.43 3.75 -0.24
N VAL A 32 0.17 3.21 0.83
CA VAL A 32 1.42 2.45 0.75
C VAL A 32 1.26 1.24 -0.16
N LEU A 33 0.16 0.50 -0.02
CA LEU A 33 -0.12 -0.66 -0.87
C LEU A 33 -0.30 -0.26 -2.33
N ALA A 34 -1.05 0.80 -2.61
CA ALA A 34 -1.21 1.29 -3.98
C ALA A 34 0.12 1.74 -4.60
N VAL A 35 0.99 2.39 -3.81
CA VAL A 35 2.34 2.76 -4.26
C VAL A 35 3.15 1.50 -4.58
N VAL A 36 3.12 0.48 -3.73
CA VAL A 36 3.81 -0.81 -3.97
C VAL A 36 3.30 -1.49 -5.23
N GLU A 37 1.99 -1.62 -5.38
CA GLU A 37 1.38 -2.23 -6.57
C GLU A 37 1.79 -1.50 -7.86
N ILE A 38 1.77 -0.17 -7.84
CA ILE A 38 2.21 0.64 -8.99
C ILE A 38 3.73 0.53 -9.21
N ASN A 39 4.52 0.51 -8.14
CA ASN A 39 5.97 0.40 -8.19
C ASN A 39 6.44 -0.86 -8.91
N TYR A 40 5.71 -1.97 -8.79
CA TYR A 40 6.13 -3.27 -9.32
C TYR A 40 5.24 -3.82 -10.43
N ARG A 41 4.24 -3.06 -10.90
CA ARG A 41 3.27 -3.47 -11.93
C ARG A 41 3.91 -4.06 -13.18
N TYR A 42 5.05 -3.52 -13.60
CA TYR A 42 5.76 -3.93 -14.83
C TYR A 42 7.01 -4.78 -14.56
N LYS A 43 7.14 -5.37 -13.37
CA LYS A 43 8.33 -6.12 -12.92
C LYS A 43 9.64 -5.31 -12.94
N VAL A 44 9.52 -3.99 -13.11
CA VAL A 44 10.60 -2.99 -13.02
C VAL A 44 10.11 -1.90 -12.08
N LEU A 45 11.01 -1.37 -11.25
CA LEU A 45 10.67 -0.30 -10.31
C LEU A 45 10.23 0.97 -11.06
N TYR A 46 8.99 1.38 -10.86
CA TYR A 46 8.40 2.57 -11.47
C TYR A 46 7.85 3.54 -10.41
N PRO A 47 8.33 4.79 -10.29
CA PRO A 47 7.80 5.73 -9.32
C PRO A 47 6.29 5.97 -9.50
N ALA A 48 5.51 5.82 -8.43
CA ALA A 48 4.05 5.91 -8.48
C ALA A 48 3.59 7.38 -8.56
N PRO A 49 2.92 7.81 -9.65
CA PRO A 49 2.39 9.17 -9.74
C PRO A 49 1.21 9.34 -8.76
N ALA A 50 1.10 10.51 -8.11
CA ALA A 50 0.04 10.77 -7.14
C ALA A 50 -1.38 10.60 -7.72
N GLN A 51 -1.57 10.93 -9.01
CA GLN A 51 -2.85 10.72 -9.70
C GLN A 51 -3.17 9.22 -9.86
N ALA A 52 -2.18 8.40 -10.19
CA ALA A 52 -2.37 6.96 -10.33
C ALA A 52 -2.70 6.32 -8.96
N VAL A 53 -2.02 6.75 -7.89
CA VAL A 53 -2.34 6.33 -6.52
C VAL A 53 -3.77 6.71 -6.15
N ALA A 54 -4.16 7.97 -6.40
CA ALA A 54 -5.51 8.47 -6.08
C ALA A 54 -6.60 7.68 -6.82
N ALA A 55 -6.40 7.40 -8.11
CA ALA A 55 -7.31 6.60 -8.91
C ALA A 55 -7.40 5.15 -8.41
N PHE A 56 -6.27 4.54 -8.02
CA PHE A 56 -6.22 3.16 -7.56
C PHE A 56 -7.05 2.95 -6.29
N ILE A 57 -6.90 3.84 -5.30
CA ILE A 57 -7.61 3.73 -4.01
C ILE A 57 -8.95 4.48 -3.98
N GLN A 58 -9.37 5.07 -5.11
CA GLN A 58 -10.60 5.86 -5.25
C GLN A 58 -10.70 7.00 -4.21
N MET A 59 -9.60 7.70 -3.97
CA MET A 59 -9.52 8.84 -3.04
C MET A 59 -9.32 10.16 -3.80
N PRO A 60 -9.92 11.28 -3.35
CA PRO A 60 -9.71 12.58 -3.99
C PRO A 60 -8.24 12.95 -4.07
N TYR A 61 -7.80 13.42 -5.24
CA TYR A 61 -6.39 13.71 -5.54
C TYR A 61 -5.70 14.58 -4.49
N GLN A 62 -6.33 15.66 -4.02
CA GLN A 62 -5.74 16.54 -3.01
C GLN A 62 -5.56 15.84 -1.66
N THR A 63 -6.52 15.00 -1.26
CA THR A 63 -6.41 14.18 -0.05
C THR A 63 -5.25 13.20 -0.18
N THR A 64 -5.19 12.46 -1.30
CA THR A 64 -4.09 11.52 -1.59
C THR A 64 -2.74 12.21 -1.58
N ARG A 65 -2.61 13.36 -2.25
CA ARG A 65 -1.38 14.16 -2.30
C ARG A 65 -0.94 14.60 -0.90
N ARG A 66 -1.86 15.06 -0.07
CA ARG A 66 -1.57 15.46 1.33
C ARG A 66 -1.03 14.27 2.13
N ARG A 67 -1.67 13.11 2.01
CA ARG A 67 -1.28 11.89 2.74
C ARG A 67 0.05 11.32 2.26
N LEU A 68 0.30 11.30 0.94
CA LEU A 68 1.61 10.96 0.36
C LEU A 68 2.73 11.84 0.92
N ALA A 69 2.48 13.15 1.08
CA ALA A 69 3.46 14.07 1.67
C ALA A 69 3.72 13.76 3.17
N VAL A 70 2.67 13.44 3.94
CA VAL A 70 2.80 13.00 5.34
C VAL A 70 3.65 11.73 5.42
N LEU A 71 3.36 10.73 4.58
CA LEU A 71 4.09 9.46 4.56
C LEU A 71 5.55 9.62 4.10
N THR A 72 5.80 10.55 3.19
CA THR A 72 7.17 10.91 2.78
C THR A 72 7.93 11.54 3.94
N LYS A 73 7.31 12.48 4.67
CA LYS A 73 7.91 13.13 5.84
C LYS A 73 8.17 12.13 6.98
N ALA A 74 7.31 11.13 7.13
CA ALA A 74 7.46 10.04 8.10
C ALA A 74 8.50 8.99 7.67
N GLY A 75 9.09 9.11 6.48
CA GLY A 75 10.13 8.20 5.98
C GLY A 75 9.61 6.89 5.39
N HIS A 76 8.30 6.74 5.22
CA HIS A 76 7.70 5.54 4.61
C HIS A 76 7.73 5.56 3.08
N LEU A 77 7.86 6.74 2.48
CA LEU A 77 7.95 6.92 1.04
C LEU A 77 9.15 7.81 0.70
N HIS A 78 9.80 7.52 -0.42
CA HIS A 78 10.74 8.40 -1.08
C HIS A 78 10.08 9.05 -2.30
N ARG A 79 10.33 10.34 -2.50
CA ARG A 79 9.88 11.05 -3.70
C ARG A 79 11.01 11.08 -4.73
N SER A 80 10.81 10.40 -5.85
CA SER A 80 11.80 10.31 -6.94
C SER A 80 12.04 11.66 -7.63
N GLU A 81 13.21 11.81 -8.25
CA GLU A 81 13.60 12.99 -9.02
C GLU A 81 12.69 13.25 -10.23
N SER A 82 12.24 12.19 -10.91
CA SER A 82 11.32 12.26 -12.05
C SER A 82 9.88 12.63 -11.67
N GLY A 83 9.61 12.79 -10.36
CA GLY A 83 8.26 12.91 -9.83
C GLY A 83 7.59 11.55 -9.68
N GLY A 84 6.94 11.35 -8.53
CA GLY A 84 6.34 10.07 -8.14
C GLY A 84 6.93 9.54 -6.84
N TYR A 85 6.28 8.54 -6.27
CA TYR A 85 6.58 7.99 -4.95
C TYR A 85 7.05 6.55 -5.06
N ILE A 86 8.09 6.23 -4.31
CA ILE A 86 8.64 4.89 -4.15
C ILE A 86 8.49 4.54 -2.67
N VAL A 87 8.07 3.34 -2.34
CA VAL A 87 8.02 2.93 -0.94
C VAL A 87 9.45 2.82 -0.37
N ALA A 88 9.67 3.35 0.83
CA ALA A 88 10.93 3.22 1.54
C ALA A 88 10.85 2.00 2.46
N ASP A 89 11.86 1.14 2.39
CA ASP A 89 12.05 -0.05 3.24
C ASP A 89 10.84 -1.02 3.25
N ILE A 90 10.80 -1.93 2.26
CA ILE A 90 9.73 -2.93 2.14
C ILE A 90 9.94 -4.02 3.17
N ASN A 91 9.30 -3.88 4.32
CA ASN A 91 9.03 -5.00 5.23
C ASN A 91 7.53 -5.18 5.45
N LEU A 92 6.76 -5.15 4.35
CA LEU A 92 5.35 -5.49 4.40
C LEU A 92 5.21 -6.99 4.71
N PRO A 93 4.36 -7.39 5.68
CA PRO A 93 4.08 -8.79 5.94
C PRO A 93 3.68 -9.49 4.64
N LYS A 94 4.27 -10.65 4.34
CA LYS A 94 4.01 -11.40 3.10
C LYS A 94 2.52 -11.72 2.94
N GLU A 95 1.80 -11.87 4.04
CA GLU A 95 0.37 -12.12 4.11
C GLU A 95 -0.44 -10.96 3.53
N LEU A 96 -0.01 -9.72 3.76
CA LEU A 96 -0.61 -8.52 3.20
C LEU A 96 -0.38 -8.49 1.69
N LEU A 97 0.86 -8.68 1.24
CA LEU A 97 1.19 -8.74 -0.19
C LEU A 97 0.37 -9.83 -0.92
N ARG A 98 0.19 -11.00 -0.30
CA ARG A 98 -0.62 -12.09 -0.86
C ARG A 98 -2.11 -11.75 -0.93
N ALA A 99 -2.66 -11.10 0.09
CA ALA A 99 -4.07 -10.70 0.10
C ALA A 99 -4.41 -9.69 -1.02
N PHE A 100 -3.45 -8.82 -1.36
CA PHE A 100 -3.60 -7.83 -2.44
C PHE A 100 -3.28 -8.38 -3.83
N ARG A 101 -2.29 -9.28 -3.95
CA ARG A 101 -1.84 -9.75 -5.26
C ARG A 101 -2.87 -10.58 -6.02
N GLN A 102 -3.85 -11.22 -5.34
CA GLN A 102 -4.83 -12.16 -5.91
C GLN A 102 -4.37 -12.78 -7.24
N GLU A 103 -3.17 -13.40 -7.24
CA GLU A 103 -2.83 -14.33 -8.30
C GLU A 103 -3.67 -15.56 -7.99
N PRO A 104 -4.58 -16.00 -8.88
CA PRO A 104 -5.17 -17.32 -8.72
C PRO A 104 -4.00 -18.30 -8.63
N ASP A 105 -4.03 -19.20 -7.65
CA ASP A 105 -3.12 -20.34 -7.60
C ASP A 105 -3.16 -20.99 -8.98
N ILE A 106 -2.12 -20.75 -9.80
CA ILE A 106 -1.86 -21.58 -10.96
C ILE A 106 -1.30 -22.85 -10.34
N GLN A 107 -2.22 -23.77 -10.02
CA GLN A 107 -1.90 -25.16 -9.77
C GLN A 107 -1.11 -25.64 -10.99
N THR A 108 0.18 -25.88 -10.78
CA THR A 108 1.05 -26.57 -11.74
C THR A 108 1.13 -28.03 -11.33
#